data_AF-A0A6J1PPC8-F1
#
_entry.id   AF-A0A6J1PPC8-F1
#
_cell.length_a   1.000
_cell.length_b   1.000
_cell.length_c   1.000
_cell.angle_alpha   90.00
_cell.angle_beta   90.00
_cell.angle_gamma   90.00
#
_symmetry.space_group_name_H-M   'P 1'
#
loop_
_entity.id
_entity.type
_entity.pdbx_description
1 polymer ?
#
loop_
_entity_poly.entity_id
_entity_poly.type
_entity_poly.pdbx_seq_one_letter_code
_entity_poly.pdbx_strand_id
1 'polypeptide(L)'
;MRIIMLCIVSIVTMGIATADKVSYEGYKLFSMIPKTFTQLMLLKKFKEMGDAEYSFWQEPNLIDGEVFLMVPPRNLDQFYKIIEGFEVPITDENEYGLWDDFNLNFEVRIDNIQKLIDDATTPQNKSQGFDFKQYHTLEEIYDNLE
;
A
#
# COMPACT_ATOMS: atom_id res chain seq x y z
N MET A 1 -53.43 22.41 -1.90
CA MET A 1 -52.13 23.12 -1.89
C MET A 1 -51.12 22.60 -0.85
N ARG A 2 -51.52 21.91 0.24
CA ARG A 2 -50.58 21.37 1.25
C ARG A 2 -49.86 20.06 0.89
N ILE A 3 -50.36 19.29 -0.07
CA ILE A 3 -49.80 17.96 -0.42
C ILE A 3 -48.70 18.07 -1.48
N ILE A 4 -48.82 19.03 -2.41
CA ILE A 4 -47.81 19.27 -3.46
C ILE A 4 -46.51 19.83 -2.84
N MET A 5 -46.61 20.58 -1.73
CA MET A 5 -45.46 21.15 -1.03
C MET A 5 -44.64 20.08 -0.25
N LEU A 6 -45.22 18.93 0.06
CA LEU A 6 -44.56 17.83 0.78
C LEU A 6 -43.76 16.90 -0.15
N CYS A 7 -44.10 16.84 -1.44
CA CYS A 7 -43.39 16.02 -2.43
C CYS A 7 -42.06 16.65 -2.90
N ILE A 8 -41.89 17.96 -2.74
CA ILE A 8 -40.70 18.68 -3.25
C ILE A 8 -39.55 18.63 -2.22
N VAL A 9 -39.85 18.33 -0.94
CA VAL A 9 -38.85 18.19 0.14
C VAL A 9 -38.28 16.76 0.23
N SER A 10 -38.79 15.85 -0.60
CA SER A 10 -38.29 14.47 -0.72
C SER A 10 -37.24 14.29 -1.81
N ILE A 11 -36.59 15.39 -2.25
CA ILE A 11 -35.40 15.31 -3.12
C ILE A 11 -34.25 14.81 -2.27
N VAL A 12 -34.22 13.48 -2.13
CA VAL A 12 -33.05 12.62 -2.26
C VAL A 12 -31.74 13.42 -2.21
N THR A 13 -31.24 13.67 -1.00
CA THR A 13 -29.81 13.87 -0.80
C THR A 13 -29.17 12.48 -0.79
N MET A 14 -29.11 11.84 -1.96
CA MET A 14 -28.07 10.87 -2.23
C MET A 14 -26.78 11.68 -2.25
N GLY A 15 -26.12 11.79 -1.10
CA GLY A 15 -24.74 12.20 -1.06
C GLY A 15 -23.97 11.23 -1.95
N ILE A 16 -23.55 11.70 -3.12
CA ILE A 16 -22.58 10.97 -3.92
C ILE A 16 -21.31 11.02 -3.07
N ALA A 17 -21.07 9.96 -2.31
CA ALA A 17 -19.77 9.70 -1.75
C ALA A 17 -18.84 9.48 -2.95
N THR A 18 -18.23 10.56 -3.42
CA THR A 18 -17.05 10.49 -4.27
C THR A 18 -15.97 9.93 -3.35
N ALA A 19 -15.85 8.60 -3.32
CA ALA A 19 -14.64 7.97 -2.84
C ALA A 19 -13.55 8.41 -3.82
N ASP A 20 -12.77 9.43 -3.46
CA ASP A 20 -11.64 9.85 -4.27
C ASP A 20 -10.77 8.61 -4.50
N LYS A 21 -10.64 8.20 -5.77
CA LYS A 21 -9.78 7.08 -6.15
C LYS A 21 -8.36 7.43 -5.71
N VAL A 22 -7.85 6.73 -4.71
CA VAL A 22 -6.47 6.89 -4.25
C VAL A 22 -5.56 6.46 -5.40
N SER A 23 -4.67 7.36 -5.81
CA SER A 23 -3.62 7.07 -6.78
C SER A 23 -2.40 6.50 -6.08
N TYR A 24 -1.86 5.41 -6.61
CA TYR A 24 -0.61 4.79 -6.19
C TYR A 24 0.54 5.10 -7.15
N GLU A 25 0.42 6.19 -7.90
CA GLU A 25 1.42 6.59 -8.88
C GLU A 25 2.78 6.82 -8.21
N GLY A 26 3.81 6.13 -8.71
CA GLY A 26 5.17 6.23 -8.19
C GLY A 26 5.41 5.54 -6.85
N TYR A 27 4.42 4.84 -6.29
CA TYR A 27 4.65 3.95 -5.15
C TYR A 27 5.48 2.75 -5.59
N LYS A 28 6.46 2.38 -4.76
CA LYS A 28 7.36 1.25 -5.03
C LYS A 28 7.20 0.16 -3.99
N LEU A 29 7.37 -1.09 -4.41
CA LEU A 29 7.47 -2.23 -3.50
C LEU A 29 8.93 -2.70 -3.42
N PHE A 30 9.47 -2.68 -2.21
CA PHE A 30 10.81 -3.17 -1.91
C PHE A 30 10.75 -4.54 -1.23
N SER A 31 11.65 -5.44 -1.64
CA SER A 31 11.97 -6.66 -0.90
C SER A 31 13.27 -6.49 -0.13
N MET A 32 13.28 -6.93 1.12
CA MET A 32 14.44 -6.90 2.01
C MET A 32 14.52 -8.18 2.83
N ILE A 33 15.73 -8.59 3.21
CA ILE A 33 15.95 -9.75 4.09
C ILE A 33 16.87 -9.30 5.24
N PRO A 34 16.34 -9.03 6.45
CA PRO A 34 17.15 -8.67 7.60
C PRO A 34 18.02 -9.86 8.02
N LYS A 35 19.33 -9.64 8.14
CA LYS A 35 20.34 -10.61 8.58
C LYS A 35 20.74 -10.44 10.05
N THR A 36 20.45 -9.28 10.63
CA THR A 36 20.77 -8.98 12.03
C THR A 36 19.51 -8.58 12.80
N PHE A 37 19.57 -8.69 14.12
CA PHE A 37 18.51 -8.19 14.99
C PHE A 37 18.31 -6.67 14.82
N THR A 38 19.39 -5.92 14.63
CA THR A 38 19.36 -4.48 14.35
C THR A 38 18.56 -4.15 13.09
N GLN A 39 18.79 -4.87 11.99
CA GLN A 39 18.03 -4.70 10.75
C GLN A 39 16.55 -5.07 10.93
N LEU A 40 16.26 -6.14 11.67
CA LEU A 40 14.88 -6.52 11.99
C LEU A 40 14.17 -5.42 12.80
N MET A 41 14.86 -4.84 13.79
CA MET A 41 14.31 -3.75 14.60
C MET A 41 14.15 -2.46 13.79
N LEU A 42 15.07 -2.15 12.88
CA LEU A 42 14.92 -1.04 11.94
C LEU A 42 13.63 -1.19 11.11
N LEU A 43 13.38 -2.39 10.56
CA LEU A 43 12.16 -2.66 9.81
C LEU A 43 10.90 -2.54 10.69
N LYS A 44 10.97 -2.95 11.96
CA LYS A 44 9.86 -2.77 12.91
C LYS A 44 9.59 -1.29 13.22
N LYS A 45 10.60 -0.42 13.23
CA LYS A 45 10.39 1.03 13.42
C LYS A 45 9.58 1.66 12.28
N PHE A 46 9.73 1.20 11.04
CA PHE A 46 8.86 1.65 9.95
C PHE A 46 7.38 1.31 10.20
N LYS A 47 7.09 0.21 10.88
CA LYS A 47 5.71 -0.16 11.26
C LYS A 47 5.11 0.82 12.26
N GLU A 48 5.93 1.37 13.16
CA GLU A 48 5.50 2.33 14.18
C GLU A 48 5.14 3.70 13.57
N MET A 49 5.67 4.03 12.39
CA MET A 49 5.32 5.26 11.65
C MET A 49 3.91 5.20 11.02
N GLY A 50 3.34 3.99 10.89
CA GLY A 50 1.98 3.74 10.44
C GLY A 50 1.82 3.56 8.93
N ASP A 51 0.69 2.93 8.55
CA ASP A 51 0.41 2.47 7.17
C ASP A 51 0.28 3.62 6.15
N ALA A 52 -0.03 4.83 6.62
CA ALA A 52 -0.06 6.01 5.76
C ALA A 52 1.34 6.36 5.23
N GLU A 53 2.38 6.10 6.01
CA GLU A 53 3.78 6.43 5.67
C GLU A 53 4.55 5.26 5.08
N TYR A 54 4.32 4.05 5.61
CA TYR A 54 4.97 2.80 5.18
C TYR A 54 4.01 1.64 5.32
N SER A 55 3.69 0.95 4.22
CA SER A 55 2.70 -0.14 4.23
C SER A 55 3.37 -1.48 3.98
N PHE A 56 3.30 -2.39 4.94
CA PHE A 56 3.85 -3.73 4.79
C PHE A 56 2.88 -4.65 4.05
N TRP A 57 3.34 -5.23 2.94
CA TRP A 57 2.66 -6.35 2.28
C TRP A 57 3.09 -7.70 2.89
N GLN A 58 4.30 -7.74 3.45
CA GLN A 58 4.80 -8.86 4.24
C GLN A 58 5.63 -8.31 5.40
N GLU A 59 5.19 -8.59 6.62
CA GLU A 59 5.74 -7.97 7.84
C GLU A 59 7.11 -8.52 8.26
N PRO A 60 7.94 -7.71 8.94
CA PRO A 60 9.22 -8.12 9.52
C PRO A 60 9.04 -8.95 10.79
N ASN A 61 8.82 -10.27 10.62
CA ASN A 61 8.57 -11.19 11.73
C ASN A 61 9.85 -11.77 12.35
N LEU A 62 10.83 -12.12 11.52
CA LEU A 62 12.02 -12.89 11.90
C LEU A 62 13.24 -12.54 11.04
N ILE A 63 14.43 -12.78 11.60
CA ILE A 63 15.70 -12.71 10.86
C ILE A 63 15.69 -13.76 9.75
N ASP A 64 16.28 -13.43 8.60
CA ASP A 64 16.27 -14.20 7.35
C ASP A 64 14.88 -14.35 6.69
N GLY A 65 13.85 -13.74 7.26
CA GLY A 65 12.51 -13.69 6.66
C GLY A 65 12.42 -12.56 5.64
N GLU A 66 11.90 -12.85 4.45
CA GLU A 66 11.67 -11.82 3.45
C GLU A 66 10.61 -10.81 3.93
N VAL A 67 10.80 -9.53 3.63
CA VAL A 67 9.93 -8.44 4.03
C VAL A 67 9.56 -7.63 2.79
N PHE A 68 8.28 -7.33 2.62
CA PHE A 68 7.79 -6.51 1.52
C PHE A 68 7.21 -5.21 2.06
N LEU A 69 7.82 -4.10 1.66
CA LEU A 69 7.43 -2.77 2.09
C LEU A 69 7.07 -1.91 0.88
N MET A 70 5.84 -1.42 0.88
CA MET A 70 5.36 -0.41 -0.05
C MET A 70 5.71 0.97 0.50
N VAL A 71 6.43 1.76 -0.31
CA VAL A 71 6.90 3.09 0.07
C VAL A 71 6.27 4.13 -0.87
N PRO A 72 5.64 5.19 -0.34
CA PRO A 72 5.09 6.27 -1.14
C PRO A 72 6.21 7.13 -1.75
N PRO A 73 5.98 7.76 -2.92
CA PRO A 73 6.99 8.54 -3.63
C PRO A 73 7.58 9.67 -2.78
N ARG A 74 6.75 10.31 -1.94
CA ARG A 74 7.16 11.39 -1.02
C ARG A 74 8.14 10.94 0.08
N ASN A 75 8.23 9.64 0.38
CA ASN A 75 9.10 9.10 1.42
C ASN A 75 10.30 8.35 0.86
N LEU A 76 10.44 8.20 -0.47
CA LEU A 76 11.52 7.42 -1.08
C LEU A 76 12.91 7.92 -0.68
N ASP A 77 13.14 9.24 -0.71
CA ASP A 77 14.44 9.82 -0.34
C ASP A 77 14.81 9.51 1.11
N GLN A 78 13.83 9.64 2.02
CA GLN A 78 14.04 9.31 3.44
C GLN A 78 14.28 7.82 3.62
N PHE A 79 13.50 6.99 2.95
CA PHE A 79 13.64 5.53 2.98
C PHE A 79 15.06 5.09 2.57
N TYR A 80 15.59 5.59 1.44
CA TYR A 80 16.94 5.27 1.00
C TYR A 80 18.00 5.66 2.03
N LYS A 81 17.91 6.86 2.60
CA LYS A 81 18.85 7.29 3.62
C LYS A 81 18.82 6.39 4.86
N ILE A 82 17.65 5.93 5.28
CA ILE A 82 17.52 5.06 6.45
C ILE A 82 18.09 3.68 6.17
N ILE A 83 17.73 3.04 5.06
CA ILE A 83 18.14 1.66 4.75
C ILE A 83 19.61 1.55 4.33
N GLU A 84 20.18 2.60 3.74
CA GLU A 84 21.61 2.67 3.40
C GLU A 84 22.48 3.08 4.60
N GLY A 85 21.87 3.32 5.78
CA GLY A 85 22.57 3.67 7.02
C GLY A 85 23.06 5.12 7.09
N PHE A 86 22.63 6.00 6.18
CA PHE A 86 22.97 7.43 6.19
C PHE A 86 22.20 8.23 7.25
N GLU A 87 20.95 7.86 7.51
CA GLU A 87 20.12 8.42 8.59
C GLU A 87 19.67 7.29 9.52
N VAL A 88 20.41 7.07 10.60
CA VAL A 88 19.98 6.15 11.65
C VAL A 88 18.99 6.89 12.57
N PRO A 89 17.78 6.36 12.82
CA PRO A 89 16.89 6.93 13.83
C PRO A 89 17.58 6.84 15.20
N ILE A 90 18.05 7.98 15.73
CA ILE A 90 18.64 8.07 17.07
C ILE A 90 17.56 7.63 18.08
N THR A 91 17.77 6.47 18.69
CA THR A 91 17.02 6.03 19.88
C THR A 91 17.98 5.90 21.05
N ASP A 92 17.48 6.06 22.27
CA ASP A 92 18.25 6.04 23.52
C ASP A 92 19.07 4.73 23.72
N GLU A 93 18.77 3.70 22.94
CA GLU A 93 19.40 2.38 22.91
C GLU A 93 20.57 2.24 21.91
N ASN A 94 20.87 3.28 21.11
CA ASN A 94 21.82 3.20 19.99
C ASN A 94 23.22 3.75 20.32
N GLU A 95 23.52 4.01 21.59
CA GLU A 95 24.77 4.67 22.01
C GLU A 95 26.04 3.88 21.58
N TYR A 96 25.91 2.60 21.20
CA TYR A 96 27.04 1.72 20.86
C TYR A 96 26.87 0.82 19.61
N GLY A 97 25.89 1.09 18.73
CA GLY A 97 25.68 0.31 17.51
C GLY A 97 26.71 0.62 16.41
N LEU A 98 27.29 -0.41 15.77
CA LEU A 98 28.13 -0.24 14.59
C LEU A 98 27.24 0.19 13.41
N TRP A 99 27.55 1.33 12.79
CA TRP A 99 26.77 1.90 11.67
C TRP A 99 26.56 0.93 10.49
N ASP A 100 27.47 -0.04 10.31
CA ASP A 100 27.41 -1.05 9.26
C ASP A 100 26.24 -2.06 9.46
N ASP A 101 25.79 -2.27 10.70
CA ASP A 101 24.69 -3.20 11.01
C ASP A 101 23.32 -2.66 10.58
N PHE A 102 23.22 -1.38 10.20
CA PHE A 102 21.99 -0.76 9.70
C PHE A 102 21.83 -0.85 8.18
N ASN A 103 22.93 -1.08 7.46
CA ASN A 103 22.89 -1.19 6.00
C ASN A 103 22.11 -2.44 5.61
N LEU A 104 20.94 -2.25 5.00
CA LEU A 104 20.02 -3.31 4.63
C LEU A 104 19.92 -3.39 3.10
N ASN A 105 20.39 -4.50 2.55
CA ASN A 105 20.22 -4.77 1.13
C ASN A 105 18.74 -4.90 0.77
N PHE A 106 18.36 -4.31 -0.36
CA PHE A 106 17.00 -4.34 -0.88
C PHE A 106 16.96 -4.61 -2.38
N GLU A 107 15.81 -5.07 -2.85
CA GLU A 107 15.46 -5.21 -4.27
C GLU A 107 14.17 -4.44 -4.56
N VAL A 108 14.12 -3.71 -5.67
CA VAL A 108 12.87 -3.11 -6.16
C VAL A 108 12.07 -4.17 -6.91
N ARG A 109 11.02 -4.71 -6.30
CA ARG A 109 10.14 -5.71 -6.93
C ARG A 109 9.10 -5.08 -7.84
N ILE A 110 8.59 -3.91 -7.47
CA ILE A 110 7.61 -3.17 -8.26
C ILE A 110 8.03 -1.69 -8.25
N ASP A 111 8.35 -1.15 -9.43
CA ASP A 111 8.81 0.24 -9.57
C ASP A 111 7.66 1.26 -9.60
N ASN A 112 6.45 0.83 -9.98
CA ASN A 112 5.26 1.66 -9.94
C ASN A 112 4.01 0.79 -9.79
N ILE A 113 3.42 0.82 -8.60
CA ILE A 113 2.23 0.02 -8.26
C ILE A 113 1.01 0.44 -9.09
N GLN A 114 0.88 1.73 -9.45
CA GLN A 114 -0.24 2.18 -10.27
C GLN A 114 -0.28 1.50 -11.63
N LYS A 115 0.88 1.25 -12.27
CA LYS A 115 0.94 0.53 -13.55
C LYS A 115 0.34 -0.87 -13.44
N LEU A 116 0.62 -1.60 -12.36
CA LEU A 116 0.04 -2.93 -12.15
C LEU A 116 -1.47 -2.87 -11.93
N ILE A 117 -1.95 -1.86 -11.20
CA ILE A 117 -3.38 -1.63 -11.00
C ILE A 117 -4.06 -1.33 -12.33
N ASP A 118 -3.47 -0.44 -13.14
CA ASP A 118 -4.00 -0.06 -14.43
C ASP A 118 -4.03 -1.26 -15.39
N ASP A 119 -2.95 -2.03 -15.45
CA ASP A 119 -2.88 -3.25 -16.26
C ASP A 119 -3.93 -4.29 -15.83
N ALA A 120 -4.17 -4.45 -14.52
CA ALA A 120 -5.14 -5.39 -13.97
C ALA A 120 -6.60 -4.93 -14.10
N THR A 121 -6.85 -3.62 -14.19
CA THR A 121 -8.19 -3.03 -14.25
C THR A 121 -8.59 -2.55 -15.64
N THR A 122 -7.68 -2.61 -16.61
CA THR A 122 -7.97 -2.29 -18.01
C THR A 122 -9.02 -3.28 -18.55
N PRO A 123 -10.20 -2.81 -18.98
CA PRO A 123 -11.24 -3.68 -19.51
C PRO A 123 -10.74 -4.39 -20.77
N GLN A 124 -10.67 -5.72 -20.75
CA GLN A 124 -10.58 -6.49 -22.00
C GLN A 124 -11.99 -6.72 -22.54
N ASN A 125 -12.10 -6.98 -23.85
CA ASN A 125 -13.37 -7.18 -24.53
C ASN A 125 -14.25 -8.17 -23.76
N LYS A 126 -15.32 -7.66 -23.13
CA LYS A 126 -16.23 -8.45 -22.31
C LYS A 126 -16.85 -9.56 -23.18
N SER A 127 -16.61 -10.81 -22.80
CA SER A 127 -17.26 -11.95 -23.43
C SER A 127 -18.77 -11.91 -23.16
N GLN A 128 -19.59 -12.66 -23.91
CA GLN A 128 -21.05 -12.71 -23.70
C GLN A 128 -21.48 -13.47 -22.42
N GLY A 129 -20.60 -13.62 -21.42
CA GLY A 129 -20.87 -14.29 -20.15
C GLY A 129 -19.84 -13.94 -19.08
N PHE A 130 -20.03 -14.49 -17.88
CA PHE A 130 -19.12 -14.27 -16.75
C PHE A 130 -17.74 -14.89 -17.03
N ASP A 131 -16.70 -14.05 -17.00
CA ASP A 131 -15.33 -14.48 -17.33
C ASP A 131 -14.48 -14.76 -16.09
N PHE A 132 -14.30 -16.04 -15.74
CA PHE A 132 -13.48 -16.46 -14.59
C PHE A 132 -11.99 -16.09 -14.65
N LYS A 133 -11.50 -15.48 -15.75
CA LYS A 133 -10.10 -15.05 -15.91
C LYS A 133 -9.88 -13.57 -15.59
N GLN A 134 -10.92 -12.83 -15.24
CA GLN A 134 -10.83 -11.40 -14.93
C GLN A 134 -11.32 -11.09 -13.53
N TYR A 135 -10.86 -9.96 -13.00
CA TYR A 135 -11.44 -9.39 -11.79
C TYR A 135 -12.82 -8.82 -12.09
N HIS A 136 -13.76 -9.09 -11.20
CA HIS A 136 -15.14 -8.61 -11.29
C HIS A 136 -15.45 -7.73 -10.09
N THR A 137 -16.37 -6.80 -10.30
CA THR A 137 -16.99 -6.09 -9.19
C THR A 137 -17.81 -7.05 -8.34
N LEU A 138 -18.07 -6.66 -7.08
CA LEU A 138 -18.89 -7.48 -6.18
C LEU A 138 -20.32 -7.70 -6.74
N GLU A 139 -20.88 -6.71 -7.41
CA GLU A 139 -22.19 -6.78 -8.07
C GLU A 139 -22.20 -7.82 -9.21
N GLU A 140 -21.22 -7.76 -10.12
CA GLU A 140 -21.05 -8.75 -11.19
C GLU A 140 -20.89 -10.18 -10.66
N ILE A 141 -20.26 -10.36 -9.49
CA ILE A 141 -20.15 -11.67 -8.83
C ILE A 141 -21.51 -12.14 -8.32
N TYR A 142 -22.31 -11.26 -7.70
CA TYR A 142 -23.63 -11.61 -7.19
C TYR A 142 -24.61 -11.97 -8.32
N ASP A 143 -24.61 -11.22 -9.42
CA ASP A 143 -25.46 -11.48 -10.59
C ASP A 143 -25.19 -12.86 -11.21
N ASN A 144 -23.96 -13.38 -11.09
CA ASN A 144 -23.59 -14.71 -11.60
C ASN A 144 -23.98 -15.87 -10.66
N LEU A 145 -24.48 -15.58 -9.45
CA LEU A 145 -24.92 -16.60 -8.48
C LEU A 145 -26.44 -16.90 -8.56
N GLU A 146 -27.21 -16.09 -9.27
CA GLU A 146 -28.67 -16.26 -9.47
C GLU A 146 -29.00 -17.19 -10.65
#